data_AF-A0A7C5NFA2-F1
#
_entry.id   AF-A0A7C5NFA2-F1
#
_cell.length_a   1.000
_cell.length_b   1.000
_cell.length_c   1.000
_cell.angle_alpha   90.00
_cell.angle_beta   90.00
_cell.angle_gamma   90.00
#
_symmetry.space_group_name_H-M   'P 1'
#
loop_
_entity.id
_entity.type
_entity.pdbx_description
1 polymer ?
#
loop_
_entity_poly.entity_id
_entity_poly.type
_entity_poly.pdbx_seq_one_letter_code
_entity_poly.pdbx_strand_id
1 'polypeptide(L)'
;TATLAKLETDQSAPVRDPEALDRELDLALLKVDAPQPLPAVKLGDSDSLLVGEHVLAVGNPFGLGHTVTLGIVSAKARTIGAGPYDDFIQTDASINPGNSGGPLFNLRGEVVGINTAIKAGADGIGFAIPSTELRNVLPQLRAKGFVERGRLGLRFQPVDGTLAKALGLDRPHGALVAEIEKGSPAEAAGLREGDVIVEVEGERVRRAEMLPRLVAHHGPGARIHVTVVRQGKRLTLTATLAKLETDQSAPVRDPEALDREPEELLGMTLRNTPDGVTVMGVSQHRGLRVGDVIVEVDGKAIRTVKELREAIPAKGKKAILLRVRRGERELFVGIER
;
A
#
# COMPACT_ATOMS: atom_id res chain seq x y z
N THR A 1 -14.19 -28.24 14.07
CA THR A 1 -13.32 -29.42 14.27
C THR A 1 -12.07 -28.90 14.93
N ALA A 2 -11.84 -29.19 16.21
CA ALA A 2 -10.74 -28.56 16.96
C ALA A 2 -9.39 -28.93 16.34
N THR A 3 -8.64 -27.94 15.86
CA THR A 3 -7.24 -28.13 15.46
C THR A 3 -6.45 -28.45 16.74
N LEU A 4 -5.52 -29.39 16.70
CA LEU A 4 -4.62 -29.64 17.83
C LEU A 4 -3.30 -28.94 17.52
N ALA A 5 -2.84 -28.03 18.39
CA ALA A 5 -1.43 -27.64 18.39
C ALA A 5 -0.67 -28.75 19.09
N LYS A 6 0.17 -29.45 18.34
CA LYS A 6 1.16 -30.35 18.92
C LYS A 6 2.34 -29.48 19.35
N LEU A 7 2.57 -29.41 20.66
CA LEU A 7 3.77 -28.77 21.21
C LEU A 7 4.97 -29.71 21.01
N GLU A 8 6.17 -29.15 21.01
CA GLU A 8 7.42 -29.91 20.77
C GLU A 8 7.70 -30.91 21.91
N THR A 9 7.28 -30.59 23.13
CA THR A 9 7.08 -31.59 24.18
C THR A 9 5.86 -32.40 23.81
N ASP A 10 5.91 -33.73 23.83
CA ASP A 10 4.91 -34.72 23.35
C ASP A 10 3.47 -34.61 23.94
N GLN A 11 3.14 -33.47 24.54
CA GLN A 11 1.85 -32.96 24.95
C GLN A 11 1.07 -32.42 23.73
N SER A 12 -0.10 -33.01 23.48
CA SER A 12 -1.13 -32.39 22.67
C SER A 12 -2.03 -31.54 23.58
N ALA A 13 -2.27 -30.29 23.17
CA ALA A 13 -3.26 -29.44 23.82
C ALA A 13 -4.36 -29.11 22.81
N PRO A 14 -5.64 -29.16 23.21
CA PRO A 14 -6.73 -28.73 22.34
C PRO A 14 -6.54 -27.26 21.98
N VAL A 15 -6.51 -26.95 20.69
CA VAL A 15 -6.63 -25.57 20.20
C VAL A 15 -8.08 -25.37 19.78
N ARG A 16 -8.70 -24.37 20.38
CA ARG A 16 -10.05 -23.97 19.98
C ARG A 16 -9.98 -23.31 18.59
N ASP A 17 -11.13 -23.20 17.93
CA ASP A 17 -11.27 -22.32 16.76
C ASP A 17 -10.64 -20.94 17.07
N PRO A 18 -10.05 -20.24 16.08
CA PRO A 18 -9.28 -19.03 16.35
C PRO A 18 -10.08 -18.03 17.19
N GLU A 19 -9.46 -17.54 18.27
CA GLU A 19 -10.08 -16.54 19.15
C GLU A 19 -10.31 -15.23 18.39
N ALA A 20 -9.43 -14.94 17.44
CA ALA A 20 -9.46 -13.72 16.65
C ALA A 20 -8.73 -13.92 15.32
N LEU A 21 -9.16 -13.20 14.28
CA LEU A 21 -8.57 -13.24 12.95
C LEU A 21 -8.33 -11.82 12.42
N ASP A 22 -7.22 -11.65 11.71
CA ASP A 22 -6.95 -10.49 10.87
C ASP A 22 -6.63 -10.97 9.45
N ARG A 23 -7.66 -10.96 8.60
CA ARG A 23 -7.56 -11.49 7.23
C ARG A 23 -6.66 -10.64 6.33
N GLU A 24 -6.56 -9.35 6.60
CA GLU A 24 -5.79 -8.42 5.77
C GLU A 24 -4.28 -8.61 5.95
N LEU A 25 -3.86 -9.14 7.10
CA LEU A 25 -2.47 -9.48 7.40
C LEU A 25 -2.22 -11.00 7.42
N ASP A 26 -3.23 -11.82 7.17
CA ASP A 26 -3.15 -13.28 7.27
C ASP A 26 -2.66 -13.77 8.65
N LEU A 27 -3.27 -13.24 9.71
CA LEU A 27 -2.94 -13.57 11.10
C LEU A 27 -4.13 -14.18 11.85
N ALA A 28 -3.83 -15.18 12.68
CA ALA A 28 -4.78 -15.79 13.60
C ALA A 28 -4.21 -15.80 15.01
N LEU A 29 -5.04 -15.44 15.99
CA LEU A 29 -4.72 -15.61 17.40
C LEU A 29 -5.44 -16.85 17.92
N LEU A 30 -4.67 -17.79 18.45
CA LEU A 30 -5.17 -19.04 19.02
C LEU A 30 -4.92 -19.04 20.52
N LYS A 31 -5.82 -19.67 21.28
CA LYS A 31 -5.62 -19.97 22.68
C LYS A 31 -5.42 -21.46 22.90
N VAL A 32 -4.36 -21.75 23.64
CA VAL A 32 -4.00 -23.09 24.09
C VAL A 32 -4.38 -23.20 25.56
N ASP A 33 -5.28 -24.12 25.88
CA ASP A 33 -5.61 -24.46 27.26
C ASP A 33 -4.58 -25.49 27.76
N ALA A 34 -3.61 -25.04 28.56
CA ALA A 34 -2.56 -25.89 29.12
C ALA A 34 -2.65 -25.97 30.66
N PRO A 35 -2.38 -27.14 31.27
CA PRO A 35 -2.46 -27.33 32.72
C PRO A 35 -1.36 -26.58 33.49
N GLN A 36 -0.27 -26.22 32.81
CA GLN A 36 0.85 -25.45 33.37
C GLN A 36 1.25 -24.34 32.40
N PRO A 37 1.86 -23.24 32.88
CA PRO A 37 2.37 -22.18 32.03
C PRO A 37 3.37 -22.72 30.99
N LEU A 38 3.12 -22.41 29.73
CA LEU A 38 4.01 -22.79 28.63
C LEU A 38 5.17 -21.79 28.49
N PRO A 39 6.37 -22.24 28.06
CA PRO A 39 7.44 -21.33 27.69
C PRO A 39 7.00 -20.44 26.53
N ALA A 40 7.37 -19.15 26.58
CA ALA A 40 7.02 -18.17 25.57
C ALA A 40 8.29 -17.50 25.01
N VAL A 41 8.26 -17.21 23.72
CA VAL A 41 9.32 -16.48 23.03
C VAL A 41 9.09 -14.97 23.10
N LYS A 42 10.17 -14.20 23.02
CA LYS A 42 10.11 -12.73 23.00
C LYS A 42 9.93 -12.23 21.56
N LEU A 43 9.11 -11.20 21.38
CA LEU A 43 9.08 -10.46 20.12
C LEU A 43 10.30 -9.53 20.03
N GLY A 44 11.08 -9.71 18.96
CA GLY A 44 12.18 -8.83 18.58
C GLY A 44 11.68 -7.64 17.78
N ASP A 45 12.57 -6.68 17.46
CA ASP A 45 12.26 -5.50 16.65
C ASP A 45 12.67 -5.72 15.19
N SER A 46 11.69 -5.93 14.31
CA SER A 46 11.92 -6.09 12.89
C SER A 46 12.35 -4.81 12.17
N ASP A 47 12.09 -3.62 12.72
CA ASP A 47 12.54 -2.37 12.12
C ASP A 47 14.05 -2.20 12.26
N SER A 48 14.61 -2.70 13.37
CA SER A 48 16.06 -2.75 13.61
C SER A 48 16.83 -3.73 12.72
N LEU A 49 16.16 -4.72 12.11
CA LEU A 49 16.83 -5.69 11.23
C LEU A 49 17.49 -5.00 10.03
N LEU A 50 18.72 -5.40 9.74
CA LEU A 50 19.42 -5.02 8.51
C LEU A 50 19.40 -6.15 7.48
N VAL A 51 19.39 -5.75 6.20
CA VAL A 51 19.61 -6.69 5.09
C VAL A 51 21.01 -7.30 5.25
N GLY A 52 21.09 -8.63 5.17
CA GLY A 52 22.30 -9.43 5.42
C GLY A 52 22.40 -10.00 6.83
N GLU A 53 21.53 -9.61 7.77
CA GLU A 53 21.49 -10.25 9.09
C GLU A 53 20.97 -11.69 9.01
N HIS A 54 21.56 -12.59 9.80
CA HIS A 54 21.14 -13.98 9.88
C HIS A 54 19.78 -14.12 10.59
N VAL A 55 18.96 -15.00 10.03
CA VAL A 55 17.64 -15.36 10.57
C VAL A 55 17.42 -16.87 10.50
N LEU A 56 16.65 -17.38 11.45
CA LEU A 56 16.30 -18.80 11.56
C LEU A 56 14.79 -18.95 11.35
N ALA A 57 14.37 -19.70 10.34
CA ALA A 57 12.97 -20.07 10.16
C ALA A 57 12.71 -21.41 10.85
N VAL A 58 11.66 -21.47 11.66
CA VAL A 58 11.24 -22.68 12.38
C VAL A 58 9.81 -23.04 11.98
N GLY A 59 9.56 -24.32 11.73
CA GLY A 59 8.22 -24.80 11.38
C GLY A 59 8.14 -26.31 11.30
N ASN A 60 7.08 -26.82 10.65
CA ASN A 60 6.87 -28.25 10.43
C ASN A 60 6.60 -28.50 8.93
N PRO A 61 7.62 -28.34 8.07
CA PRO A 61 7.45 -28.41 6.63
C PRO A 61 6.97 -29.80 6.22
N PHE A 62 5.91 -29.86 5.40
CA PHE A 62 5.27 -31.09 4.93
C PHE A 62 4.81 -32.07 6.03
N GLY A 63 4.74 -31.61 7.30
CA GLY A 63 4.37 -32.46 8.43
C GLY A 63 5.45 -33.47 8.85
N LEU A 64 6.69 -33.33 8.38
CA LEU A 64 7.77 -34.29 8.59
C LEU A 64 8.49 -34.14 9.94
N GLY A 65 8.14 -33.13 10.74
CA GLY A 65 8.74 -32.83 12.03
C GLY A 65 9.21 -31.39 12.14
N HIS A 66 9.50 -30.97 13.38
CA HIS A 66 10.03 -29.64 13.65
C HIS A 66 11.38 -29.46 12.95
N THR A 67 11.44 -28.48 12.05
CA THR A 67 12.61 -28.20 11.21
C THR A 67 13.06 -26.76 11.45
N VAL A 68 14.37 -26.57 11.48
CA VAL A 68 15.02 -25.26 11.56
C VAL A 68 15.85 -25.05 10.30
N THR A 69 15.71 -23.90 9.66
CA THR A 69 16.51 -23.50 8.51
C THR A 69 17.16 -22.15 8.77
N LEU A 70 18.43 -22.00 8.37
CA LEU A 70 19.20 -20.77 8.52
C LEU A 70 19.22 -20.04 7.17
N GLY A 71 19.08 -18.73 7.21
CA GLY A 71 19.32 -17.84 6.08
C GLY A 71 19.65 -16.44 6.57
N ILE A 72 19.44 -15.46 5.70
CA ILE A 72 19.61 -14.05 5.97
C ILE A 72 18.36 -13.25 5.62
N VAL A 73 18.28 -12.02 6.11
CA VAL A 73 17.35 -11.01 5.59
C VAL A 73 17.83 -10.59 4.21
N SER A 74 17.17 -11.06 3.15
CA SER A 74 17.53 -10.72 1.77
C SER A 74 17.00 -9.35 1.35
N ALA A 75 15.85 -8.94 1.88
CA ALA A 75 15.26 -7.61 1.65
C ALA A 75 14.20 -7.30 2.72
N LYS A 76 13.83 -6.02 2.83
CA LYS A 76 12.72 -5.55 3.68
C LYS A 76 11.68 -4.83 2.85
N ALA A 77 10.50 -4.68 3.43
CA ALA A 77 9.39 -3.94 2.85
C ALA A 77 8.99 -4.43 1.46
N ARG A 78 8.78 -5.74 1.30
CA ARG A 78 8.34 -6.32 0.04
C ARG A 78 6.83 -6.22 -0.11
N THR A 79 6.40 -5.76 -1.28
CA THR A 79 5.03 -5.83 -1.77
C THR A 79 4.93 -7.02 -2.71
N ILE A 80 4.11 -8.00 -2.37
CA ILE A 80 3.95 -9.27 -3.10
C ILE A 80 2.53 -9.46 -3.66
N GLY A 81 1.62 -8.53 -3.37
CA GLY A 81 0.21 -8.57 -3.78
C GLY A 81 -0.65 -9.46 -2.88
N ALA A 82 -0.27 -9.68 -1.62
CA ALA A 82 -1.05 -10.49 -0.68
C ALA A 82 -2.21 -9.69 -0.08
N GLY A 83 -2.01 -8.39 0.16
CA GLY A 83 -3.02 -7.50 0.68
C GLY A 83 -2.63 -6.02 0.60
N PRO A 84 -3.51 -5.13 1.08
CA PRO A 84 -3.29 -3.69 1.06
C PRO A 84 -2.19 -3.24 2.05
N TYR A 85 -1.76 -4.10 2.97
CA TYR A 85 -0.77 -3.79 4.02
C TYR A 85 0.55 -4.53 3.85
N ASP A 86 0.87 -4.99 2.63
CA ASP A 86 2.11 -5.71 2.37
C ASP A 86 3.36 -4.95 2.87
N ASP A 87 4.12 -5.61 3.74
CA ASP A 87 5.43 -5.14 4.20
C ASP A 87 6.38 -6.28 4.56
N PHE A 88 6.44 -7.31 3.72
CA PHE A 88 7.13 -8.54 4.08
C PHE A 88 8.65 -8.37 4.22
N ILE A 89 9.20 -9.06 5.22
CA ILE A 89 10.62 -9.41 5.27
C ILE A 89 10.85 -10.52 4.25
N GLN A 90 11.84 -10.35 3.38
CA GLN A 90 12.29 -11.41 2.49
C GLN A 90 13.50 -12.12 3.11
N THR A 91 13.50 -13.45 3.04
CA THR A 91 14.63 -14.29 3.47
C THR A 91 14.92 -15.38 2.45
N ASP A 92 16.17 -15.85 2.42
CA ASP A 92 16.62 -17.02 1.69
C ASP A 92 16.68 -18.29 2.55
N ALA A 93 16.34 -18.19 3.85
CA ALA A 93 16.10 -19.36 4.68
C ALA A 93 15.05 -20.24 3.99
N SER A 94 15.30 -21.55 3.95
CA SER A 94 14.39 -22.46 3.23
C SER A 94 13.02 -22.48 3.91
N ILE A 95 12.02 -21.92 3.22
CA ILE A 95 10.62 -21.92 3.62
C ILE A 95 9.85 -22.82 2.65
N ASN A 96 9.01 -23.71 3.19
CA ASN A 96 8.17 -24.63 2.45
C ASN A 96 6.77 -24.67 3.09
N PRO A 97 5.73 -25.17 2.40
CA PRO A 97 4.44 -25.44 3.02
C PRO A 97 4.59 -26.23 4.33
N GLY A 98 3.98 -25.73 5.40
CA GLY A 98 4.16 -26.24 6.77
C GLY A 98 5.10 -25.41 7.65
N ASN A 99 5.90 -24.50 7.07
CA ASN A 99 6.56 -23.44 7.84
C ASN A 99 5.65 -22.23 8.08
N SER A 100 4.60 -22.06 7.28
CA SER A 100 3.63 -20.97 7.42
C SER A 100 3.00 -20.95 8.82
N GLY A 101 2.95 -19.77 9.43
CA GLY A 101 2.54 -19.56 10.83
C GLY A 101 3.66 -19.76 11.85
N GLY A 102 4.80 -20.37 11.46
CA GLY A 102 5.97 -20.53 12.29
C GLY A 102 6.80 -19.24 12.42
N PRO A 103 7.62 -19.11 13.47
CA PRO A 103 8.42 -17.92 13.71
C PRO A 103 9.66 -17.83 12.79
N LEU A 104 10.02 -16.59 12.48
CA LEU A 104 11.35 -16.21 12.00
C LEU A 104 12.10 -15.55 13.16
N PHE A 105 13.21 -16.13 13.59
CA PHE A 105 14.04 -15.64 14.69
C PHE A 105 15.27 -14.90 14.20
N ASN A 106 15.71 -13.89 14.97
CA ASN A 106 17.08 -13.42 14.89
C ASN A 106 18.03 -14.31 15.73
N LEU A 107 19.35 -14.09 15.64
CA LEU A 107 20.35 -14.86 16.39
C LEU A 107 20.29 -14.69 17.92
N ARG A 108 19.49 -13.74 18.44
CA ARG A 108 19.25 -13.57 19.88
C ARG A 108 18.07 -14.43 20.38
N GLY A 109 17.41 -15.19 19.50
CA GLY A 109 16.24 -15.99 19.83
C GLY A 109 14.95 -15.16 19.98
N GLU A 110 14.92 -13.96 19.39
CA GLU A 110 13.73 -13.10 19.38
C GLU A 110 12.98 -13.26 18.05
N VAL A 111 11.65 -13.34 18.11
CA VAL A 111 10.80 -13.46 16.91
C VAL A 111 10.76 -12.10 16.20
N VAL A 112 11.32 -12.06 14.99
CA VAL A 112 11.34 -10.87 14.14
C VAL A 112 10.33 -10.96 12.99
N GLY A 113 9.68 -12.10 12.80
CA GLY A 113 8.53 -12.22 11.92
C GLY A 113 7.80 -13.55 12.01
N ILE A 114 6.72 -13.70 11.25
CA ILE A 114 5.97 -14.94 11.07
C ILE A 114 6.11 -15.37 9.61
N ASN A 115 6.60 -16.57 9.37
CA ASN A 115 6.71 -17.14 8.03
C ASN A 115 5.32 -17.26 7.43
N THR A 116 5.11 -16.76 6.22
CA THR A 116 3.76 -16.68 5.63
C THR A 116 3.73 -17.33 4.26
N ALA A 117 4.57 -16.84 3.35
CA ALA A 117 4.49 -17.18 1.94
C ALA A 117 5.87 -17.44 1.33
N ILE A 118 5.85 -18.02 0.14
CA ILE A 118 7.01 -18.18 -0.73
C ILE A 118 6.67 -17.67 -2.13
N LYS A 119 7.68 -17.25 -2.89
CA LYS A 119 7.47 -17.01 -4.32
C LYS A 119 7.47 -18.36 -5.05
N ALA A 120 6.30 -18.79 -5.52
CA ALA A 120 6.17 -20.04 -6.28
C ALA A 120 7.14 -20.06 -7.48
N GLY A 121 7.88 -21.16 -7.64
CA GLY A 121 8.84 -21.35 -8.73
C GLY A 121 10.16 -20.58 -8.57
N ALA A 122 10.44 -20.00 -7.40
CA ALA A 122 11.73 -19.41 -7.10
C ALA A 122 12.32 -19.99 -5.81
N ASP A 123 13.47 -20.65 -5.91
CA ASP A 123 14.20 -21.17 -4.76
C ASP A 123 14.82 -20.03 -3.95
N GLY A 124 14.79 -20.15 -2.61
CA GLY A 124 15.39 -19.17 -1.71
C GLY A 124 14.68 -17.82 -1.66
N ILE A 125 13.38 -17.75 -1.96
CA ILE A 125 12.57 -16.53 -1.79
C ILE A 125 11.37 -16.83 -0.89
N GLY A 126 11.60 -16.66 0.41
CA GLY A 126 10.58 -16.73 1.46
C GLY A 126 10.17 -15.36 1.98
N PHE A 127 8.94 -15.26 2.49
CA PHE A 127 8.36 -14.03 3.02
C PHE A 127 7.81 -14.24 4.43
N ALA A 128 8.09 -13.28 5.30
CA ALA A 128 7.58 -13.24 6.66
C ALA A 128 6.92 -11.90 6.99
N ILE A 129 5.79 -11.95 7.71
CA ILE A 129 5.15 -10.76 8.29
C ILE A 129 6.06 -10.21 9.40
N PRO A 130 6.45 -8.92 9.40
CA PRO A 130 7.31 -8.35 10.42
C PRO A 130 6.71 -8.41 11.83
N SER A 131 7.56 -8.61 12.84
CA SER A 131 7.16 -8.54 14.25
C SER A 131 6.57 -7.19 14.68
N THR A 132 6.94 -6.08 14.02
CA THR A 132 6.36 -4.75 14.26
C THR A 132 4.86 -4.75 13.98
N GLU A 133 4.41 -5.40 12.91
CA GLU A 133 2.98 -5.55 12.61
C GLU A 133 2.25 -6.30 13.72
N LEU A 134 2.88 -7.36 14.26
CA LEU A 134 2.32 -8.13 15.37
C LEU A 134 2.12 -7.28 16.63
N ARG A 135 3.05 -6.36 16.93
CA ARG A 135 2.93 -5.47 18.11
C ARG A 135 1.71 -4.57 18.03
N ASN A 136 1.33 -4.14 16.82
CA ASN A 136 0.18 -3.27 16.59
C ASN A 136 -1.15 -4.04 16.62
N VAL A 137 -1.13 -5.29 16.12
CA VAL A 137 -2.33 -6.11 15.89
C VAL A 137 -2.69 -6.98 17.09
N LEU A 138 -1.72 -7.63 17.73
CA LEU A 138 -1.97 -8.60 18.81
C LEU A 138 -2.74 -8.01 20.00
N PRO A 139 -2.48 -6.78 20.48
CA PRO A 139 -3.28 -6.19 21.56
C PRO A 139 -4.76 -6.06 21.20
N GLN A 140 -5.06 -5.70 19.95
CA GLN A 140 -6.43 -5.55 19.46
C GLN A 140 -7.13 -6.91 19.32
N LEU A 141 -6.45 -7.89 18.72
CA LEU A 141 -6.96 -9.25 18.63
C LEU A 141 -7.28 -9.84 20.00
N ARG A 142 -6.39 -9.64 20.99
CA ARG A 142 -6.63 -10.09 22.38
C ARG A 142 -7.79 -9.38 23.06
N ALA A 143 -7.93 -8.07 22.85
CA ALA A 143 -8.92 -7.26 23.57
C ALA A 143 -10.31 -7.30 22.94
N LYS A 144 -10.39 -7.33 21.60
CA LYS A 144 -11.63 -7.15 20.84
C LYS A 144 -12.02 -8.35 19.98
N GLY A 145 -11.09 -9.25 19.67
CA GLY A 145 -11.30 -10.35 18.72
C GLY A 145 -11.14 -9.96 17.24
N PHE A 146 -10.88 -8.68 16.94
CA PHE A 146 -10.67 -8.15 15.59
C PHE A 146 -9.80 -6.89 15.61
N VAL A 147 -9.29 -6.49 14.44
CA VAL A 147 -8.45 -5.29 14.26
C VAL A 147 -9.27 -4.17 13.68
N GLU A 148 -9.21 -2.98 14.30
CA GLU A 148 -9.81 -1.77 13.76
C GLU A 148 -8.72 -0.87 13.16
N ARG A 149 -8.90 -0.53 11.88
CA ARG A 149 -7.94 0.31 11.14
C ARG A 149 -8.53 1.67 10.86
N GLY A 150 -7.70 2.69 11.01
CA GLY A 150 -8.01 4.03 10.57
C GLY A 150 -7.94 4.17 9.05
N ARG A 151 -8.70 5.11 8.49
CA ARG A 151 -8.60 5.52 7.09
C ARG A 151 -8.58 7.04 6.95
N LEU A 152 -7.92 7.50 5.88
CA LEU A 152 -7.96 8.90 5.45
C LEU A 152 -9.13 9.21 4.50
N GLY A 153 -9.58 8.22 3.71
CA GLY A 153 -10.64 8.43 2.70
C GLY A 153 -10.15 9.21 1.48
N LEU A 154 -9.09 8.70 0.85
CA LEU A 154 -8.52 9.26 -0.37
C LEU A 154 -8.09 8.12 -1.29
N ARG A 155 -7.96 8.42 -2.58
CA ARG A 155 -7.24 7.57 -3.54
C ARG A 155 -5.90 8.19 -3.85
N PHE A 156 -4.92 7.32 -4.08
CA PHE A 156 -3.55 7.74 -4.36
C PHE A 156 -2.95 6.94 -5.50
N GLN A 157 -1.87 7.47 -6.07
CA GLN A 157 -1.07 6.79 -7.08
C GLN A 157 0.43 6.95 -6.81
N PRO A 158 1.28 6.06 -7.37
CA PRO A 158 2.72 6.23 -7.38
C PRO A 158 3.15 7.51 -8.10
N VAL A 159 4.28 8.07 -7.64
CA VAL A 159 4.95 9.20 -8.27
C VAL A 159 6.12 8.67 -9.08
N ASP A 160 6.04 8.76 -10.41
CA ASP A 160 7.16 8.47 -11.30
C ASP A 160 8.08 9.70 -11.49
N GLY A 161 9.18 9.52 -12.24
CA GLY A 161 10.16 10.59 -12.47
C GLY A 161 9.59 11.81 -13.20
N THR A 162 8.59 11.63 -14.05
CA THR A 162 7.95 12.72 -14.79
C THR A 162 7.01 13.50 -13.88
N LEU A 163 6.18 12.80 -13.10
CA LEU A 163 5.33 13.38 -12.07
C LEU A 163 6.15 14.14 -11.03
N ALA A 164 7.28 13.58 -10.58
CA ALA A 164 8.15 14.24 -9.62
C ALA A 164 8.61 15.62 -10.10
N LYS A 165 9.07 15.72 -11.36
CA LYS A 165 9.48 16.99 -11.96
C LYS A 165 8.29 17.96 -12.06
N ALA A 166 7.13 17.49 -12.50
CA ALA A 166 5.94 18.31 -12.68
C ALA A 166 5.40 18.87 -11.35
N LEU A 167 5.53 18.09 -10.26
CA LEU A 167 5.05 18.42 -8.91
C LEU A 167 6.09 19.20 -8.07
N GLY A 168 7.30 19.43 -8.62
CA GLY A 168 8.38 20.15 -7.94
C GLY A 168 9.06 19.34 -6.84
N LEU A 169 9.09 18.00 -6.97
CA LEU A 169 9.84 17.12 -6.08
C LEU A 169 11.29 16.97 -6.55
N ASP A 170 12.18 16.78 -5.59
CA ASP A 170 13.60 16.49 -5.81
C ASP A 170 13.83 15.09 -6.40
N ARG A 171 12.95 14.13 -6.09
CA ARG A 171 13.03 12.73 -6.55
C ARG A 171 11.64 12.07 -6.55
N PRO A 172 11.42 11.01 -7.35
CA PRO A 172 10.16 10.27 -7.36
C PRO A 172 9.95 9.48 -6.06
N HIS A 173 9.17 10.05 -5.14
CA HIS A 173 8.79 9.43 -3.88
C HIS A 173 7.44 9.99 -3.40
N GLY A 174 6.87 9.35 -2.39
CA GLY A 174 5.57 9.71 -1.82
C GLY A 174 4.39 9.05 -2.51
N ALA A 175 3.19 9.43 -2.05
CA ALA A 175 1.92 9.02 -2.60
C ALA A 175 1.17 10.27 -3.10
N LEU A 176 0.93 10.36 -4.41
CA LEU A 176 0.18 11.45 -5.00
C LEU A 176 -1.31 11.23 -4.75
N VAL A 177 -1.96 12.18 -4.09
CA VAL A 177 -3.41 12.20 -3.85
C VAL A 177 -4.11 12.45 -5.18
N ALA A 178 -4.80 11.42 -5.68
CA ALA A 178 -5.51 11.44 -6.95
C ALA A 178 -6.96 11.90 -6.77
N GLU A 179 -7.60 11.51 -5.66
CA GLU A 179 -9.00 11.80 -5.37
C GLU A 179 -9.18 11.88 -3.86
N ILE A 180 -10.05 12.79 -3.41
CA ILE A 180 -10.45 12.86 -2.01
C ILE A 180 -11.93 12.55 -1.89
N GLU A 181 -12.26 11.60 -1.03
CA GLU A 181 -13.65 11.26 -0.80
C GLU A 181 -14.34 12.37 -0.01
N LYS A 182 -15.55 12.75 -0.43
CA LYS A 182 -16.34 13.80 0.23
C LYS A 182 -16.72 13.36 1.65
N GLY A 183 -16.58 14.27 2.62
CA GLY A 183 -16.82 14.03 4.03
C GLY A 183 -15.74 13.18 4.72
N SER A 184 -14.62 12.91 4.03
CA SER A 184 -13.55 12.08 4.59
C SER A 184 -12.67 12.85 5.59
N PRO A 185 -11.92 12.13 6.44
CA PRO A 185 -10.83 12.70 7.22
C PRO A 185 -9.83 13.51 6.41
N ALA A 186 -9.53 13.09 5.18
CA ALA A 186 -8.61 13.79 4.30
C ALA A 186 -9.16 15.16 3.90
N GLU A 187 -10.43 15.22 3.50
CA GLU A 187 -11.11 16.49 3.19
C GLU A 187 -11.13 17.41 4.43
N ALA A 188 -11.51 16.88 5.59
CA ALA A 188 -11.58 17.64 6.84
C ALA A 188 -10.20 18.17 7.30
N ALA A 189 -9.13 17.42 7.03
CA ALA A 189 -7.75 17.82 7.30
C ALA A 189 -7.21 18.87 6.31
N GLY A 190 -7.95 19.17 5.24
CA GLY A 190 -7.54 20.11 4.20
C GLY A 190 -6.50 19.55 3.23
N LEU A 191 -6.39 18.22 3.11
CA LEU A 191 -5.70 17.58 2.00
C LEU A 191 -6.40 17.97 0.69
N ARG A 192 -5.65 17.98 -0.41
CA ARG A 192 -6.15 18.31 -1.75
C ARG A 192 -5.64 17.32 -2.77
N GLU A 193 -6.41 17.11 -3.82
CA GLU A 193 -5.92 16.46 -5.04
C GLU A 193 -4.68 17.20 -5.55
N GLY A 194 -3.68 16.44 -6.01
CA GLY A 194 -2.38 16.98 -6.40
C GLY A 194 -1.38 17.14 -5.25
N ASP A 195 -1.79 16.95 -3.99
CA ASP A 195 -0.84 16.83 -2.88
C ASP A 195 -0.02 15.55 -3.00
N VAL A 196 1.28 15.62 -2.68
CA VAL A 196 2.11 14.42 -2.54
C VAL A 196 2.38 14.18 -1.07
N ILE A 197 1.81 13.13 -0.50
CA ILE A 197 2.09 12.70 0.87
C ILE A 197 3.51 12.11 0.91
N VAL A 198 4.38 12.74 1.69
CA VAL A 198 5.80 12.36 1.80
C VAL A 198 6.18 11.83 3.18
N GLU A 199 5.35 12.08 4.19
CA GLU A 199 5.56 11.60 5.56
C GLU A 199 4.23 11.39 6.29
N VAL A 200 4.17 10.38 7.15
CA VAL A 200 3.08 10.14 8.10
C VAL A 200 3.71 9.89 9.46
N GLU A 201 3.36 10.67 10.48
CA GLU A 201 3.90 10.53 11.85
C GLU A 201 5.46 10.46 11.92
N GLY A 202 6.15 11.22 11.07
CA GLY A 202 7.62 11.21 11.00
C GLY A 202 8.20 10.09 10.12
N GLU A 203 7.39 9.13 9.68
CA GLU A 203 7.81 8.05 8.80
C GLU A 203 7.70 8.44 7.31
N ARG A 204 8.82 8.34 6.60
CA ARG A 204 8.90 8.74 5.18
C ARG A 204 8.16 7.76 4.28
N VAL A 205 7.25 8.30 3.47
CA VAL A 205 6.57 7.56 2.39
C VAL A 205 7.51 7.45 1.19
N ARG A 206 8.36 6.41 1.18
CA ARG A 206 9.33 6.20 0.09
C ARG A 206 8.65 5.71 -1.18
N ARG A 207 7.59 4.92 -1.03
CA ARG A 207 6.74 4.41 -2.11
C ARG A 207 5.28 4.58 -1.74
N ALA A 208 4.42 4.76 -2.75
CA ALA A 208 3.00 4.97 -2.53
C ALA A 208 2.33 3.80 -1.79
N GLU A 209 2.80 2.56 -2.01
CA GLU A 209 2.26 1.36 -1.35
C GLU A 209 2.52 1.33 0.16
N MET A 210 3.38 2.21 0.69
CA MET A 210 3.59 2.34 2.13
C MET A 210 2.44 3.10 2.81
N LEU A 211 1.71 3.95 2.08
CA LEU A 211 0.73 4.84 2.69
C LEU A 211 -0.39 4.08 3.44
N PRO A 212 -1.02 3.02 2.87
CA PRO A 212 -2.10 2.32 3.56
C PRO A 212 -1.70 1.76 4.92
N ARG A 213 -0.52 1.11 5.02
CA ARG A 213 -0.04 0.52 6.28
C ARG A 213 0.32 1.59 7.32
N LEU A 214 0.99 2.67 6.90
CA LEU A 214 1.37 3.76 7.81
C LEU A 214 0.13 4.41 8.44
N VAL A 215 -0.96 4.53 7.67
CA VAL A 215 -2.25 5.01 8.19
C VAL A 215 -2.92 3.94 9.07
N ALA A 216 -2.90 2.68 8.64
CA ALA A 216 -3.58 1.58 9.33
C ALA A 216 -2.95 1.16 10.66
N HIS A 217 -1.68 1.51 10.90
CA HIS A 217 -1.05 1.37 12.22
C HIS A 217 -1.76 2.19 13.31
N HIS A 218 -2.50 3.23 12.90
CA HIS A 218 -3.30 4.04 13.79
C HIS A 218 -4.77 3.64 13.73
N GLY A 219 -5.38 3.51 14.91
CA GLY A 219 -6.79 3.18 15.03
C GLY A 219 -7.73 4.33 14.62
N PRO A 220 -9.03 4.04 14.44
CA PRO A 220 -10.04 5.08 14.25
C PRO A 220 -10.03 6.09 15.39
N GLY A 221 -10.26 7.37 15.07
CA GLY A 221 -10.24 8.49 16.02
C GLY A 221 -8.83 9.01 16.35
N ALA A 222 -7.76 8.30 15.95
CA ALA A 222 -6.40 8.79 16.13
C ALA A 222 -6.17 10.07 15.31
N ARG A 223 -5.45 11.03 15.91
CA ARG A 223 -4.96 12.23 15.21
C ARG A 223 -3.56 11.95 14.73
N ILE A 224 -3.36 12.01 13.41
CA ILE A 224 -2.07 11.79 12.77
C ILE A 224 -1.61 13.05 12.01
N HIS A 225 -0.30 13.25 11.93
CA HIS A 225 0.38 14.28 11.17
C HIS A 225 0.75 13.70 9.81
N VAL A 226 0.30 14.36 8.76
CA VAL A 226 0.56 14.01 7.37
C VAL A 226 1.32 15.16 6.73
N THR A 227 2.58 14.94 6.39
CA THR A 227 3.38 15.93 5.67
C THR A 227 3.20 15.74 4.17
N VAL A 228 2.77 16.80 3.49
CA VAL A 228 2.56 16.83 2.05
C VAL A 228 3.46 17.84 1.36
N VAL A 229 3.72 17.61 0.08
CA VAL A 229 4.24 18.62 -0.84
C VAL A 229 3.09 19.11 -1.71
N ARG A 230 2.80 20.41 -1.63
CA ARG A 230 1.78 21.11 -2.41
C ARG A 230 2.44 22.24 -3.16
N GLN A 231 2.39 22.22 -4.50
CA GLN A 231 3.01 23.24 -5.35
C GLN A 231 4.50 23.49 -4.97
N GLY A 232 5.25 22.40 -4.74
CA GLY A 232 6.66 22.46 -4.34
C GLY A 232 6.94 22.88 -2.88
N LYS A 233 5.92 23.19 -2.08
CA LYS A 233 6.07 23.57 -0.66
C LYS A 233 5.67 22.42 0.27
N ARG A 234 6.46 22.20 1.32
CA ARG A 234 6.11 21.24 2.38
C ARG A 234 5.12 21.85 3.37
N LEU A 235 4.07 21.09 3.70
CA LEU A 235 3.03 21.44 4.65
C LEU A 235 2.76 20.22 5.54
N THR A 236 2.54 20.42 6.84
CA THR A 236 2.10 19.34 7.74
C THR A 236 0.65 19.60 8.13
N LEU A 237 -0.21 18.62 7.88
CA LEU A 237 -1.63 18.65 8.18
C LEU A 237 -1.93 17.63 9.27
N THR A 238 -2.89 17.92 10.15
CA THR A 238 -3.37 16.96 11.15
C THR A 238 -4.70 16.39 10.69
N ALA A 239 -4.77 15.06 10.53
CA ALA A 239 -5.98 14.34 10.16
C ALA A 239 -6.47 13.47 11.32
N THR A 240 -7.79 13.43 11.53
CA THR A 240 -8.43 12.53 12.50
C THR A 240 -9.01 11.34 11.76
N LEU A 241 -8.46 10.14 11.96
CA LEU A 241 -8.83 8.97 11.18
C LEU A 241 -10.27 8.53 11.43
N ALA A 242 -10.97 8.16 10.37
CA ALA A 242 -12.27 7.49 10.45
C ALA A 242 -12.07 5.97 10.51
N LYS A 243 -13.15 5.24 10.86
CA LYS A 243 -13.15 3.79 10.79
C LYS A 243 -13.12 3.32 9.34
N LEU A 244 -12.27 2.34 9.03
CA LEU A 244 -12.31 1.65 7.76
C LEU A 244 -13.55 0.73 7.72
N GLU A 245 -14.52 1.08 6.88
CA GLU A 245 -15.64 0.20 6.54
C GLU A 245 -15.29 -0.62 5.30
N THR A 246 -15.61 -1.92 5.34
CA THR A 246 -15.41 -2.86 4.24
C THR A 246 -16.75 -3.13 3.56
N ASP A 247 -17.17 -2.32 2.57
CA ASP A 247 -17.54 -2.81 1.21
C ASP A 247 -17.98 -1.71 0.20
N GLN A 248 -17.58 -1.98 -1.05
CA GLN A 248 -18.17 -1.74 -2.39
C GLN A 248 -18.77 -0.39 -2.87
N SER A 249 -17.99 0.21 -3.78
CA SER A 249 -18.31 0.69 -5.15
C SER A 249 -19.49 1.65 -5.40
N ALA A 250 -19.14 2.84 -5.92
CA ALA A 250 -20.05 3.77 -6.58
C ALA A 250 -20.27 3.39 -8.08
N PRO A 251 -21.43 3.74 -8.66
CA PRO A 251 -21.96 3.20 -9.91
C PRO A 251 -21.39 3.81 -11.19
N VAL A 252 -21.30 2.97 -12.23
CA VAL A 252 -20.99 3.31 -13.63
C VAL A 252 -22.22 3.87 -14.35
N ARG A 253 -22.06 4.86 -15.22
CA ARG A 253 -23.09 5.20 -16.22
C ARG A 253 -22.54 5.64 -17.58
N ASP A 254 -23.39 5.37 -18.58
CA ASP A 254 -23.27 5.31 -20.05
C ASP A 254 -22.60 6.48 -20.80
N PRO A 255 -21.91 6.19 -21.93
CA PRO A 255 -21.41 7.18 -22.87
C PRO A 255 -22.26 7.28 -24.16
N GLU A 256 -22.87 8.43 -24.43
CA GLU A 256 -23.19 8.86 -25.81
C GLU A 256 -23.01 10.39 -25.96
N ALA A 257 -22.07 10.79 -26.83
CA ALA A 257 -22.20 11.92 -27.77
C ALA A 257 -20.94 12.03 -28.64
N LEU A 258 -21.09 11.70 -29.92
CA LEU A 258 -20.16 11.99 -31.01
C LEU A 258 -20.63 13.27 -31.71
N ASP A 259 -19.72 14.24 -31.88
CA ASP A 259 -19.44 14.90 -33.17
C ASP A 259 -18.57 16.15 -33.00
N ARG A 260 -17.25 15.99 -33.19
CA ARG A 260 -16.29 16.96 -33.77
C ARG A 260 -15.04 16.21 -34.25
N GLU A 261 -14.43 16.72 -35.32
CA GLU A 261 -13.17 16.21 -35.90
C GLU A 261 -12.05 16.14 -34.85
N PRO A 262 -11.28 15.03 -34.79
CA PRO A 262 -10.12 14.94 -33.91
C PRO A 262 -9.01 15.93 -34.29
N GLU A 263 -8.34 16.52 -33.31
CA GLU A 263 -7.21 17.44 -33.47
C GLU A 263 -5.90 16.80 -32.95
N GLU A 264 -4.77 17.05 -33.61
CA GLU A 264 -3.46 16.64 -33.10
C GLU A 264 -2.83 17.70 -32.18
N LEU A 265 -2.36 17.27 -31.02
CA LEU A 265 -1.63 18.12 -30.07
C LEU A 265 -0.59 17.29 -29.30
N LEU A 266 0.68 17.70 -29.34
CA LEU A 266 1.78 17.03 -28.64
C LEU A 266 1.83 15.51 -28.91
N GLY A 267 1.59 15.04 -30.14
CA GLY A 267 1.60 13.61 -30.45
C GLY A 267 0.42 12.81 -29.89
N MET A 268 -0.62 13.50 -29.40
CA MET A 268 -1.94 12.94 -29.09
C MET A 268 -2.93 13.33 -30.18
N THR A 269 -3.82 12.41 -30.54
CA THR A 269 -5.03 12.71 -31.30
C THR A 269 -6.15 12.90 -30.29
N LEU A 270 -6.76 14.09 -30.25
CA LEU A 270 -7.69 14.52 -29.20
C LEU A 270 -9.05 14.89 -29.76
N ARG A 271 -10.12 14.69 -28.99
CA ARG A 271 -11.47 15.07 -29.37
C ARG A 271 -12.20 15.72 -28.20
N ASN A 272 -12.89 16.82 -28.46
CA ASN A 272 -13.79 17.41 -27.46
C ASN A 272 -14.99 16.49 -27.24
N THR A 273 -15.31 16.20 -25.98
CA THR A 273 -16.50 15.46 -25.55
C THR A 273 -17.19 16.23 -24.42
N PRO A 274 -18.46 15.92 -24.08
CA PRO A 274 -19.13 16.58 -22.95
C PRO A 274 -18.36 16.49 -21.63
N ASP A 275 -17.59 15.41 -21.46
CA ASP A 275 -16.83 15.10 -20.25
C ASP A 275 -15.42 15.72 -20.21
N GLY A 276 -14.96 16.35 -21.30
CA GLY A 276 -13.63 16.96 -21.40
C GLY A 276 -12.97 16.74 -22.76
N VAL A 277 -11.65 16.50 -22.76
CA VAL A 277 -10.88 16.25 -23.98
C VAL A 277 -10.43 14.79 -24.04
N THR A 278 -11.10 13.96 -24.86
CA THR A 278 -10.82 12.53 -25.00
C THR A 278 -9.60 12.28 -25.88
N VAL A 279 -8.72 11.38 -25.43
CA VAL A 279 -7.56 10.88 -26.17
C VAL A 279 -8.00 9.77 -27.11
N MET A 280 -7.94 10.01 -28.41
CA MET A 280 -8.25 9.07 -29.49
C MET A 280 -7.03 8.31 -29.99
N GLY A 281 -5.83 8.87 -29.80
CA GLY A 281 -4.56 8.30 -30.22
C GLY A 281 -3.41 8.87 -29.40
N VAL A 282 -2.39 8.06 -29.12
CA VAL A 282 -1.17 8.52 -28.41
C VAL A 282 0.05 7.84 -29.00
N SER A 283 1.04 8.64 -29.38
CA SER A 283 2.25 8.14 -30.05
C SER A 283 3.52 8.20 -29.17
N GLN A 284 3.63 9.19 -28.28
CA GLN A 284 4.88 9.46 -27.56
C GLN A 284 4.77 9.55 -26.02
N HIS A 285 3.57 9.53 -25.44
CA HIS A 285 3.38 9.75 -24.00
C HIS A 285 3.12 8.47 -23.22
N ARG A 286 4.14 7.99 -22.51
CA ARG A 286 3.99 6.90 -21.54
C ARG A 286 3.07 7.34 -20.40
N GLY A 287 1.94 6.67 -20.24
CA GLY A 287 1.00 6.92 -19.13
C GLY A 287 -0.41 7.29 -19.58
N LEU A 288 -0.55 7.95 -20.74
CA LEU A 288 -1.84 8.15 -21.41
C LEU A 288 -2.25 6.91 -22.21
N ARG A 289 -3.55 6.72 -22.36
CA ARG A 289 -4.16 5.66 -23.15
C ARG A 289 -5.28 6.22 -24.02
N VAL A 290 -5.54 5.54 -25.13
CA VAL A 290 -6.75 5.77 -25.91
C VAL A 290 -7.97 5.54 -25.00
N GLY A 291 -8.89 6.50 -25.00
CA GLY A 291 -10.06 6.54 -24.13
C GLY A 291 -9.92 7.40 -22.87
N ASP A 292 -8.72 7.87 -22.51
CA ASP A 292 -8.56 8.81 -21.39
C ASP A 292 -9.27 10.13 -21.69
N VAL A 293 -9.90 10.75 -20.70
CA VAL A 293 -10.52 12.09 -20.81
C VAL A 293 -9.71 13.09 -19.99
N ILE A 294 -9.04 14.02 -20.65
CA ILE A 294 -8.29 15.10 -20.00
C ILE A 294 -9.30 16.13 -19.47
N VAL A 295 -9.25 16.38 -18.16
CA VAL A 295 -10.15 17.30 -17.45
C VAL A 295 -9.40 18.49 -16.84
N GLU A 296 -8.08 18.40 -16.72
CA GLU A 296 -7.24 19.46 -16.14
C GLU A 296 -5.82 19.44 -16.70
N VAL A 297 -5.18 20.61 -16.77
CA VAL A 297 -3.73 20.76 -16.98
C VAL A 297 -3.16 21.76 -15.98
N ASP A 298 -2.11 21.37 -15.26
CA ASP A 298 -1.39 22.21 -14.29
C ASP A 298 -2.31 22.94 -13.28
N GLY A 299 -3.38 22.30 -12.80
CA GLY A 299 -4.34 22.93 -11.87
C GLY A 299 -5.49 23.68 -12.55
N LYS A 300 -5.50 23.82 -13.88
CA LYS A 300 -6.52 24.53 -14.64
C LYS A 300 -7.47 23.56 -15.31
N ALA A 301 -8.77 23.67 -15.01
CA ALA A 301 -9.80 22.86 -15.63
C ALA A 301 -9.84 23.07 -17.15
N ILE A 302 -9.97 21.97 -17.89
CA ILE A 302 -9.98 21.92 -19.35
C ILE A 302 -11.25 21.23 -19.82
N ARG A 303 -11.97 21.89 -20.73
CA ARG A 303 -13.14 21.32 -21.42
C ARG A 303 -12.93 21.22 -22.93
N THR A 304 -11.96 21.94 -23.49
CA THR A 304 -11.71 21.94 -24.93
C THR A 304 -10.23 21.79 -25.28
N VAL A 305 -9.94 21.20 -26.46
CA VAL A 305 -8.59 21.12 -27.03
C VAL A 305 -7.97 22.51 -27.19
N LYS A 306 -8.79 23.54 -27.47
CA LYS A 306 -8.36 24.94 -27.53
C LYS A 306 -7.87 25.43 -26.16
N GLU A 307 -8.65 25.21 -25.10
CA GLU A 307 -8.25 25.56 -23.72
C GLU A 307 -6.98 24.82 -23.31
N LEU A 308 -6.87 23.53 -23.66
CA LEU A 308 -5.69 22.72 -23.39
C LEU A 308 -4.45 23.34 -24.06
N ARG A 309 -4.55 23.70 -25.34
CA ARG A 309 -3.48 24.33 -26.12
C ARG A 309 -3.05 25.67 -25.52
N GLU A 310 -4.00 26.50 -25.11
CA GLU A 310 -3.74 27.81 -24.51
C GLU A 310 -3.15 27.70 -23.09
N ALA A 311 -3.51 26.66 -22.35
CA ALA A 311 -3.03 26.42 -21.00
C ALA A 311 -1.61 25.85 -20.95
N ILE A 312 -1.06 25.38 -22.08
CA ILE A 312 0.32 24.89 -22.19
C ILE A 312 1.24 26.09 -22.52
N PRO A 313 1.99 26.66 -21.55
CA PRO A 313 2.73 27.91 -21.74
C PRO A 313 3.82 27.78 -22.81
N ALA A 314 4.00 28.73 -23.73
CA ALA A 314 4.90 28.60 -24.88
C ALA A 314 6.40 28.36 -24.54
N LYS A 315 6.88 28.72 -23.33
CA LYS A 315 8.25 28.49 -22.85
C LYS A 315 8.27 28.25 -21.32
N GLY A 316 9.20 27.43 -20.83
CA GLY A 316 9.62 27.41 -19.41
C GLY A 316 9.47 26.07 -18.66
N LYS A 317 8.39 25.31 -18.86
CA LYS A 317 8.21 24.00 -18.20
C LYS A 317 8.57 22.84 -19.14
N LYS A 318 9.44 21.94 -18.66
CA LYS A 318 9.88 20.70 -19.36
C LYS A 318 8.82 19.58 -19.33
N ALA A 319 7.86 19.67 -18.42
CA ALA A 319 6.75 18.73 -18.30
C ALA A 319 5.47 19.45 -17.87
N ILE A 320 4.32 18.92 -18.30
CA ILE A 320 2.97 19.37 -17.89
C ILE A 320 2.27 18.25 -17.12
N LEU A 321 1.46 18.61 -16.12
CA LEU A 321 0.65 17.67 -15.35
C LEU A 321 -0.78 17.67 -15.88
N LEU A 322 -1.24 16.54 -16.42
CA LEU A 322 -2.64 16.36 -16.77
C LEU A 322 -3.38 15.63 -15.65
N ARG A 323 -4.62 16.04 -15.36
CA ARG A 323 -5.59 15.16 -14.69
C ARG A 323 -6.47 14.52 -15.74
N VAL A 324 -6.52 13.20 -15.75
CA VAL A 324 -7.26 12.40 -16.72
C VAL A 324 -8.23 11.45 -16.02
N ARG A 325 -9.40 11.28 -16.61
CA ARG A 325 -10.38 10.28 -16.22
C ARG A 325 -10.23 9.05 -17.10
N ARG A 326 -10.02 7.88 -16.49
CA ARG A 326 -9.91 6.58 -17.16
C ARG A 326 -10.93 5.62 -16.54
N GLY A 327 -12.03 5.38 -17.24
CA GLY A 327 -13.21 4.76 -16.64
C GLY A 327 -13.68 5.59 -15.44
N GLU A 328 -13.86 4.95 -14.28
CA GLU A 328 -14.32 5.57 -13.02
C GLU A 328 -13.18 6.15 -12.15
N ARG A 329 -11.97 6.29 -12.68
CA ARG A 329 -10.79 6.74 -11.91
C ARG A 329 -10.26 8.04 -12.48
N GLU A 330 -10.06 9.03 -11.63
CA GLU A 330 -9.23 10.17 -11.97
C GLU A 330 -7.77 9.90 -11.56
N LEU A 331 -6.85 10.23 -12.47
CA LEU A 331 -5.43 9.94 -12.36
C LEU A 331 -4.65 11.15 -12.86
N PHE A 332 -3.45 11.34 -12.34
CA PHE A 332 -2.51 12.31 -12.86
C PHE A 332 -1.53 11.66 -13.84
N VAL A 333 -1.28 12.32 -14.97
CA VAL A 333 -0.31 11.89 -15.98
C VAL A 333 0.62 13.04 -16.31
N GLY A 334 1.93 12.84 -16.11
CA GLY A 334 2.94 13.80 -16.52
C GLY A 334 3.30 13.61 -18.00
N ILE A 335 3.37 14.70 -18.75
CA ILE A 335 3.79 14.71 -20.16
C ILE A 335 5.04 15.54 -20.31
N GLU A 336 6.11 14.95 -20.85
CA GLU A 336 7.32 15.68 -21.24
C GLU A 336 7.11 16.43 -22.56
N ARG A 337 7.72 17.62 -22.67
CA ARG A 337 7.68 18.46 -23.87
C ARG A 337 8.91 18.31 -24.73
#